data_AF-A0A1Q6PU51-F1
#
_entry.id   AF-A0A1Q6PU51-F1
#
_cell.length_a   1.000
_cell.length_b   1.000
_cell.length_c   1.000
_cell.angle_alpha   90.00
_cell.angle_beta   90.00
_cell.angle_gamma   90.00
#
_symmetry.space_group_name_H-M   'P 1'
#
loop_
_entity.id
_entity.type
_entity.pdbx_description
1 polymer ?
#
loop_
_entity_poly.entity_id
_entity_poly.type
_entity_poly.pdbx_seq_one_letter_code
_entity_poly.pdbx_strand_id
1 'polypeptide(L)'
;MTRNTHNYFAHGGSELVIGGKLTFLPGATIEGGDDLFGQSEPVAQIAYIADSEATTIAALKDDFNGLLAAIRNAGLTASGQ
;
A
#
# COMPACT_ATOMS: atom_id res chain seq x y z
N MET A 1 -33.01 18.22 12.01
CA MET A 1 -31.95 19.23 12.15
C MET A 1 -30.92 18.97 11.06
N THR A 2 -30.90 19.77 10.00
CA THR A 2 -29.96 19.62 8.89
C THR A 2 -28.62 20.13 9.36
N ARG A 3 -27.64 19.24 9.59
CA ARG A 3 -26.27 19.66 9.89
C ARG A 3 -25.66 20.19 8.60
N ASN A 4 -25.42 21.50 8.54
CA ASN A 4 -24.64 22.06 7.44
C ASN A 4 -23.23 21.45 7.48
N THR A 5 -22.86 20.85 6.37
CA THR A 5 -21.48 20.51 6.01
C THR A 5 -20.70 21.81 5.76
N HIS A 6 -20.42 22.59 6.82
CA HIS A 6 -19.54 23.76 6.72
C HIS A 6 -18.13 23.36 7.11
N ASN A 7 -17.15 23.88 6.36
CA ASN A 7 -15.75 23.76 6.76
C ASN A 7 -15.51 24.75 7.92
N TYR A 8 -14.88 24.31 9.00
CA TYR A 8 -14.65 25.15 10.18
C TYR A 8 -13.29 24.88 10.81
N PHE A 9 -12.74 25.91 11.48
CA PHE A 9 -11.54 25.74 12.28
C PHE A 9 -11.91 25.26 13.68
N ALA A 10 -11.29 24.16 14.12
CA ALA A 10 -11.42 23.58 15.45
C ALA A 10 -10.19 23.91 16.31
N HIS A 11 -10.29 23.61 17.62
CA HIS A 11 -9.17 23.71 18.57
C HIS A 11 -8.43 25.06 18.58
N GLY A 12 -9.16 26.17 18.41
CA GLY A 12 -8.58 27.50 18.41
C GLY A 12 -7.79 27.86 17.14
N GLY A 13 -8.04 27.16 16.02
CA GLY A 13 -7.43 27.48 14.72
C GLY A 13 -6.34 26.52 14.28
N SER A 14 -5.95 25.56 15.12
CA SER A 14 -4.90 24.58 14.79
C SER A 14 -5.37 23.46 13.84
N GLU A 15 -6.68 23.28 13.68
CA GLU A 15 -7.26 22.24 12.85
C GLU A 15 -8.34 22.83 11.94
N LEU A 16 -8.32 22.45 10.66
CA LEU A 16 -9.38 22.73 9.71
C LEU A 16 -10.19 21.46 9.44
N VAL A 17 -11.45 21.45 9.86
CA VAL A 17 -12.39 20.35 9.63
C VAL A 17 -13.14 20.59 8.32
N ILE A 18 -13.03 19.66 7.39
CA ILE A 18 -13.77 19.68 6.12
C ILE A 18 -14.96 18.73 6.22
N GLY A 19 -16.18 19.27 6.23
CA GLY A 19 -17.39 18.44 6.36
C GLY A 19 -17.84 17.75 5.06
N GLY A 20 -17.19 18.05 3.94
CA GLY A 20 -17.56 17.64 2.59
C GLY A 20 -16.36 17.18 1.76
N LYS A 21 -16.41 17.34 0.44
CA LYS A 21 -15.32 16.93 -0.46
C LYS A 21 -14.24 18.01 -0.54
N LEU A 22 -12.99 17.64 -0.24
CA LEU A 22 -11.80 18.41 -0.59
C LEU A 22 -11.21 17.88 -1.91
N THR A 23 -11.04 18.74 -2.91
CA THR A 23 -10.43 18.39 -4.19
C THR A 23 -9.14 19.18 -4.39
N PHE A 24 -8.03 18.49 -4.65
CA PHE A 24 -6.79 19.10 -5.10
C PHE A 24 -6.73 19.08 -6.64
N LEU A 25 -6.38 20.21 -7.25
CA LEU A 25 -6.24 20.31 -8.71
C LEU A 25 -4.88 19.75 -9.17
N PRO A 26 -4.74 19.35 -10.44
CA PRO A 26 -3.44 18.93 -10.99
C PRO A 26 -2.35 19.98 -10.74
N GLY A 27 -1.20 19.54 -10.22
CA GLY A 27 -0.07 20.40 -9.85
C GLY A 27 -0.08 20.94 -8.42
N ALA A 28 -1.12 20.66 -7.62
CA ALA A 28 -1.10 20.96 -6.19
C ALA A 28 -0.04 20.11 -5.46
N THR A 29 0.72 20.73 -4.57
CA THR A 29 1.68 20.06 -3.67
C THR A 29 1.15 20.11 -2.24
N ILE A 30 1.20 18.99 -1.53
CA ILE A 30 0.81 18.89 -0.11
C ILE A 30 2.07 18.58 0.69
N GLU A 31 2.48 19.50 1.56
CA GLU A 31 3.64 19.28 2.44
C GLU A 31 3.21 18.53 3.71
N GLY A 32 4.00 17.52 4.12
CA GLY A 32 3.67 16.67 5.28
C GLY A 32 2.50 15.70 5.04
N GLY A 33 2.02 15.59 3.79
CA GLY A 33 0.98 14.68 3.33
C GLY A 33 1.40 13.21 3.26
N ASP A 34 2.70 12.94 3.41
CA ASP A 34 3.33 11.65 3.15
C ASP A 34 2.71 10.52 3.99
N ASP A 35 2.35 10.77 5.25
CA ASP A 35 1.69 9.77 6.11
C ASP A 35 0.16 9.93 6.17
N LEU A 36 -0.40 10.97 5.56
CA LEU A 36 -1.81 11.36 5.73
C LEU A 36 -2.79 10.48 4.95
N PHE A 37 -2.38 9.98 3.80
CA PHE A 37 -3.27 9.19 2.93
C PHE A 37 -3.01 7.68 2.99
N GLY A 38 -2.10 7.24 3.86
CA GLY A 38 -1.56 5.90 3.85
C GLY A 38 -0.97 5.65 2.47
N GLN A 39 0.31 5.97 2.28
CA GLN A 39 0.93 5.77 0.97
C GLN A 39 0.54 4.37 0.48
N SER A 40 0.11 4.31 -0.79
CA SER A 40 0.44 3.16 -1.61
C SER A 40 1.96 3.08 -1.60
N GLU A 41 2.53 2.56 -0.51
CA GLU A 41 3.91 2.13 -0.46
C GLU A 41 4.09 1.30 -1.73
N PRO A 42 5.15 1.54 -2.51
CA PRO A 42 5.43 0.69 -3.65
C PRO A 42 5.33 -0.74 -3.16
N VAL A 43 4.40 -1.51 -3.74
CA VAL A 43 4.10 -2.88 -3.31
C VAL A 43 5.43 -3.57 -3.04
N ALA A 44 5.65 -3.99 -1.80
CA ALA A 44 6.93 -4.51 -1.35
C ALA A 44 7.44 -5.52 -2.39
N GLN A 45 8.53 -5.17 -3.07
CA GLN A 45 9.05 -6.02 -4.13
C GLN A 45 9.67 -7.25 -3.48
N ILE A 46 9.34 -8.42 -4.03
CA ILE A 46 10.03 -9.65 -3.66
C ILE A 46 11.50 -9.48 -4.06
N ALA A 47 12.42 -9.97 -3.22
CA ALA A 47 13.83 -10.07 -3.58
C ALA A 47 13.99 -10.81 -4.92
N TYR A 48 15.04 -10.47 -5.67
CA TYR A 48 15.37 -11.16 -6.92
C TYR A 48 15.51 -12.67 -6.69
N ILE A 49 14.89 -13.46 -7.57
CA ILE A 49 14.98 -14.92 -7.63
C ILE A 49 15.55 -15.26 -9.00
N ALA A 50 16.67 -15.99 -9.03
CA ALA A 50 17.28 -16.42 -10.28
C ALA A 50 16.40 -17.41 -11.04
N ASP A 51 16.63 -17.55 -12.34
CA ASP A 51 15.93 -18.51 -13.18
C ASP A 51 16.23 -19.95 -12.73
N SER A 52 15.25 -20.85 -12.93
CA SER A 52 15.39 -22.27 -12.62
C SER A 52 16.22 -22.98 -13.70
N GLU A 53 17.36 -23.54 -13.32
CA GLU A 53 18.23 -24.38 -14.17
C GLU A 53 17.94 -25.89 -14.02
N ALA A 54 16.78 -26.24 -13.44
CA ALA A 54 16.40 -27.63 -13.18
C ALA A 54 16.25 -28.46 -14.47
N THR A 55 16.99 -29.56 -14.55
CA THR A 55 16.89 -30.56 -15.64
C THR A 55 16.04 -31.79 -15.26
N THR A 56 15.51 -31.82 -14.04
CA THR A 56 14.66 -32.90 -13.54
C THR A 56 13.38 -32.34 -12.92
N ILE A 57 12.31 -33.14 -12.94
CA ILE A 57 11.02 -32.76 -12.34
C ILE A 57 11.17 -32.54 -10.82
N ALA A 58 12.02 -33.33 -10.16
CA ALA A 58 12.26 -33.19 -8.73
C ALA A 58 12.90 -31.83 -8.40
N ALA A 59 13.95 -31.44 -9.12
CA ALA A 59 14.60 -30.14 -8.95
C ALA A 59 13.65 -28.97 -9.27
N LEU A 60 12.85 -29.09 -10.34
CA LEU A 60 11.85 -28.06 -10.69
C LEU A 60 10.81 -27.85 -9.58
N LYS A 61 10.38 -28.94 -8.94
CA LYS A 61 9.43 -28.88 -7.81
C LYS A 61 10.06 -28.14 -6.61
N ASP A 62 11.33 -28.35 -6.35
CA ASP A 62 12.04 -27.68 -5.25
C ASP A 62 12.18 -26.18 -5.52
N ASP A 63 12.59 -25.79 -6.73
CA ASP A 63 12.68 -24.39 -7.17
C ASP A 63 11.32 -23.67 -7.08
N PHE A 64 10.25 -24.32 -7.54
CA PHE A 64 8.89 -23.78 -7.47
C PHE A 64 8.41 -23.58 -6.03
N ASN A 65 8.66 -24.55 -5.14
CA ASN A 65 8.29 -24.39 -3.73
C ASN A 65 9.10 -23.28 -3.03
N GLY A 66 10.35 -23.06 -3.44
CA GLY A 66 11.17 -21.93 -3.01
C GLY A 66 10.55 -20.58 -3.42
N LEU A 67 10.12 -20.46 -4.67
CA LEU A 67 9.39 -19.27 -5.15
C LEU A 67 8.11 -19.02 -4.35
N LEU A 68 7.29 -20.05 -4.14
CA LEU A 68 6.06 -19.92 -3.35
C LEU A 68 6.34 -19.47 -1.91
N ALA A 69 7.43 -19.94 -1.29
CA ALA A 69 7.84 -19.51 0.03
C ALA A 69 8.25 -18.02 0.04
N ALA A 70 9.02 -17.57 -0.96
CA ALA A 70 9.40 -16.16 -1.10
C ALA A 70 8.18 -15.24 -1.23
N ILE A 71 7.19 -15.62 -2.05
CA ILE A 71 5.95 -14.85 -2.23
C ILE A 71 5.15 -14.77 -0.91
N ARG A 72 5.05 -15.86 -0.15
CA ARG A 72 4.37 -15.87 1.16
C ARG A 72 5.10 -15.00 2.19
N ASN A 73 6.43 -15.10 2.25
CA ASN A 73 7.24 -14.31 3.18
C ASN A 73 7.18 -12.81 2.87
N ALA A 74 6.98 -12.44 1.60
CA ALA A 74 6.74 -11.06 1.19
C ALA A 74 5.32 -10.55 1.49
N GLY A 75 4.42 -11.39 2.02
CA GLY A 75 3.05 -10.99 2.36
C GLY A 75 2.14 -10.78 1.15
N LEU A 76 2.53 -11.22 -0.05
CA LEU A 76 1.80 -11.02 -1.30
C LEU A 76 0.71 -12.07 -1.55
N THR A 77 0.66 -13.10 -0.71
CA THR A 77 -0.38 -14.14 -0.75
C THR A 77 -0.90 -14.40 0.66
N ALA A 78 -2.18 -14.76 0.79
CA ALA A 78 -2.73 -15.16 2.06
C ALA A 78 -1.97 -16.38 2.61
N SER A 79 -1.64 -16.37 3.90
CA SER A 79 -1.16 -17.55 4.61
C SER A 79 -2.29 -18.57 4.60
N GLY A 80 -2.18 -19.62 3.78
CA GLY A 80 -3.22 -20.64 3.66
C GLY A 80 -3.53 -21.31 5.00
N GLN A 81 -4.83 -21.54 5.25
CA GLN A 81 -5.32 -22.49 6.26
C GLN A 81 -4.87 -23.92 5.94
#